data_AF-A0AAU3NFL9-F1
#
_entry.id   AF-A0AAU3NFL9-F1
#
_cell.length_a   1.000
_cell.length_b   1.000
_cell.length_c   1.000
_cell.angle_alpha   90.00
_cell.angle_beta   90.00
_cell.angle_gamma   90.00
#
_symmetry.space_group_name_H-M   'P 1'
#
loop_
_entity.id
_entity.type
_entity.pdbx_description
1 polymer ?
#
loop_
_entity_poly.entity_id
_entity_poly.type
_entity_poly.pdbx_seq_one_letter_code
_entity_poly.pdbx_strand_id
1 'polypeptide(L)'
;MRQIALFLCAVALGFVALNYPRGQTDIVDATQFSIAFFATLLTGEAVIFALTFSAASSWPSLRAIDSHIAFREWVLIGWFAALFTACGLLSDNPVSATYGALLFLLANIFGIFSFIRLFGLASIGGRNRLLRRTLAGALARQAAGFGSSVYELKNDSIVNSYLGSISQAATSNDPTAIRHLVDQLVEAEVPVEAAEGAITVHLDVLHRLSRATLAGGADPVQVSGAHALIDSAIRHCRRLPNPAPPLGALSRYLAWLANTALLMSVRGVASNRAARELVALTTDARLKILRCVDPDPKSATTRDELGTILTDPLQVLLWAGDFTEFHGAHQASALYGAYEILTGTKFMGNYWDGASILTQLRQALYGGADAVSSPEADASRSAFGSEAEYDHFWALVSVTALATLRDTRLPHPPELIRPEFTPDHQLLGAYLRTFATHRYFTTAAQAREALLSLVCRTDLPGAPAAKIRGSRRDQTYRVPVPLVEPHQRPTAMILAIACRLAPLAPGDSAAELRTFLNALPAPALTAAARLAARILPGAAAETDPVEAITIGLNVLQLVGAHTREGT
;
A
#
# COMPACT_ATOMS: atom_id res chain seq x y z
N MET A 1 30.30 -16.81 6.35
CA MET A 1 30.62 -18.24 6.11
C MET A 1 31.62 -18.46 4.97
N ARG A 2 31.40 -17.95 3.74
CA ARG A 2 32.33 -18.17 2.59
C ARG A 2 33.81 -17.80 2.89
N GLN A 3 34.06 -16.62 3.44
CA GLN A 3 35.42 -16.15 3.77
C GLN A 3 36.11 -17.00 4.84
N ILE A 4 35.34 -17.55 5.79
CA ILE A 4 35.86 -18.44 6.85
C ILE A 4 36.27 -19.79 6.24
N ALA A 5 35.43 -20.35 5.36
CA ALA A 5 35.77 -21.57 4.65
C ALA A 5 37.02 -21.40 3.77
N LEU A 6 37.12 -20.27 3.06
CA LEU A 6 38.31 -19.92 2.27
C LEU A 6 39.58 -19.82 3.13
N PHE A 7 39.47 -19.17 4.29
CA PHE A 7 40.57 -19.06 5.24
C PHE A 7 41.01 -20.44 5.76
N LEU A 8 40.06 -21.29 6.17
CA LEU A 8 40.34 -22.65 6.64
C LEU A 8 41.00 -23.51 5.56
N CYS A 9 40.52 -23.42 4.31
CA CYS A 9 41.16 -24.10 3.17
C CYS A 9 42.58 -23.59 2.93
N ALA A 10 42.80 -22.27 2.95
CA ALA A 10 44.13 -21.69 2.77
C ALA A 10 45.10 -22.09 3.88
N VAL A 11 44.65 -22.20 5.13
CA VAL A 11 45.44 -22.69 6.26
C VAL A 11 45.76 -24.17 6.11
N ALA A 12 44.78 -24.99 5.75
CA ALA A 12 44.98 -26.43 5.51
C ALA A 12 45.99 -26.69 4.38
N LEU A 13 45.92 -25.93 3.29
CA LEU A 13 46.90 -26.01 2.20
C LEU A 13 48.31 -25.60 2.67
N GLY A 14 48.42 -24.67 3.62
CA GLY A 14 49.70 -24.30 4.24
C GLY A 14 50.30 -25.47 5.03
N PHE A 15 49.48 -26.17 5.81
CA PHE A 15 49.90 -27.41 6.48
C PHE A 15 50.33 -28.49 5.49
N VAL A 16 49.62 -28.65 4.37
CA VAL A 16 50.01 -29.62 3.32
C VAL A 16 51.37 -29.25 2.73
N ALA A 17 51.60 -27.99 2.39
CA ALA A 17 52.87 -27.53 1.82
C ALA A 17 54.05 -27.67 2.79
N LEU A 18 53.82 -27.49 4.10
CA LEU A 18 54.82 -27.69 5.14
C LEU A 18 55.22 -29.17 5.30
N ASN A 19 54.25 -30.09 5.25
CA ASN A 19 54.49 -31.51 5.47
C ASN A 19 54.93 -32.26 4.20
N TYR A 20 54.59 -31.74 3.01
CA TYR A 20 54.84 -32.40 1.73
C TYR A 20 55.31 -31.41 0.65
N PRO A 21 56.52 -30.81 0.79
CA PRO A 21 57.09 -29.95 -0.25
C PRO A 21 57.36 -30.74 -1.53
N ARG A 22 57.05 -30.14 -2.69
CA ARG A 22 57.26 -30.75 -4.00
C ARG A 22 58.57 -30.29 -4.65
N GLY A 23 59.03 -31.09 -5.62
CA GLY A 23 60.21 -30.76 -6.42
C GLY A 23 59.95 -29.55 -7.33
N GLN A 24 61.00 -28.80 -7.64
CA GLN A 24 60.90 -27.55 -8.41
C GLN A 24 60.30 -27.76 -9.81
N THR A 25 60.60 -28.88 -10.47
CA THR A 25 60.03 -29.26 -11.78
C THR A 25 58.52 -29.45 -11.71
N ASP A 26 58.04 -30.23 -10.74
CA ASP A 26 56.61 -30.50 -10.56
C ASP A 26 55.84 -29.21 -10.25
N ILE A 27 56.45 -28.31 -9.47
CA ILE A 27 55.86 -27.01 -9.12
C ILE A 27 55.77 -26.11 -10.35
N VAL A 28 56.82 -26.04 -11.17
CA VAL A 28 56.84 -25.21 -12.38
C VAL A 28 55.78 -25.70 -13.36
N ASP A 29 55.70 -27.00 -13.62
CA ASP A 29 54.72 -27.58 -14.55
C ASP A 29 53.27 -27.35 -14.08
N ALA A 30 52.99 -27.63 -12.80
CA ALA A 30 51.67 -27.41 -12.22
C ALA A 30 51.27 -25.92 -12.19
N THR A 31 52.25 -25.04 -11.92
CA THR A 31 52.03 -23.59 -11.87
C THR A 31 51.77 -23.03 -13.27
N GLN A 32 52.52 -23.45 -14.29
CA GLN A 32 52.30 -22.98 -15.66
C GLN A 32 50.89 -23.28 -16.15
N PHE A 33 50.42 -24.52 -15.95
CA PHE A 33 49.05 -24.89 -16.28
C PHE A 33 48.03 -24.07 -15.47
N SER A 34 48.25 -23.95 -14.16
CA SER A 34 47.31 -23.25 -13.28
C SER A 34 47.22 -21.76 -13.57
N ILE A 35 48.33 -21.10 -13.93
CA ILE A 35 48.36 -19.70 -14.36
C ILE A 35 47.64 -19.53 -15.69
N ALA A 36 47.90 -20.41 -16.67
CA ALA A 36 47.23 -20.35 -17.97
C ALA A 36 45.71 -20.52 -17.82
N PHE A 37 45.27 -21.46 -16.98
CA PHE A 37 43.86 -21.68 -16.69
C PHE A 37 43.23 -20.51 -15.92
N PHE A 38 43.94 -19.97 -14.92
CA PHE A 38 43.52 -18.77 -14.17
C PHE A 38 43.33 -17.56 -15.10
N ALA A 39 44.29 -17.30 -15.98
CA ALA A 39 44.23 -16.21 -16.96
C ALA A 39 43.09 -16.42 -17.97
N THR A 40 42.82 -17.66 -18.36
CA THR A 40 41.71 -18.00 -19.25
C THR A 40 40.36 -17.72 -18.59
N LEU A 41 40.18 -18.13 -17.33
CA LEU A 41 38.97 -17.84 -16.55
C LEU A 41 38.78 -16.32 -16.38
N LEU A 42 39.83 -15.60 -15.99
CA LEU A 42 39.79 -14.15 -15.79
C LEU A 42 39.40 -13.41 -17.07
N THR A 43 39.97 -13.82 -18.20
CA THR A 43 39.67 -13.25 -19.52
C THR A 43 38.23 -13.57 -19.93
N GLY A 44 37.80 -14.82 -19.77
CA GLY A 44 36.44 -15.25 -20.09
C GLY A 44 35.39 -14.48 -19.28
N GLU A 45 35.62 -14.28 -17.98
CA GLU A 45 34.73 -13.48 -17.14
C GLU A 45 34.70 -12.01 -17.56
N ALA A 46 35.85 -11.42 -17.88
CA ALA A 46 35.92 -10.03 -18.35
C ALA A 46 35.11 -9.83 -19.64
N VAL A 47 35.19 -10.77 -20.59
CA VAL A 47 34.43 -10.74 -21.86
C VAL A 47 32.93 -10.88 -21.60
N ILE A 48 32.51 -11.90 -20.84
CA ILE A 48 31.09 -12.09 -20.52
C ILE A 48 30.55 -10.84 -19.81
N PHE A 49 31.31 -10.30 -18.86
CA PHE A 49 30.91 -9.14 -18.10
C PHE A 49 30.74 -7.90 -18.99
N ALA A 50 31.69 -7.63 -19.89
CA ALA A 50 31.65 -6.51 -20.82
C ALA A 50 30.48 -6.59 -21.82
N LEU A 51 30.13 -7.80 -22.27
CA LEU A 51 29.03 -8.02 -23.22
C LEU A 51 27.65 -8.02 -22.53
N THR A 52 27.59 -8.43 -21.27
CA THR A 52 26.32 -8.69 -20.57
C THR A 52 25.87 -7.51 -19.71
N PHE A 53 26.80 -6.77 -19.11
CA PHE A 53 26.49 -5.73 -18.14
C PHE A 53 26.94 -4.36 -18.63
N SER A 54 25.99 -3.43 -18.72
CA SER A 54 26.30 -2.03 -18.93
C SER A 54 26.81 -1.41 -17.63
N ALA A 55 27.97 -0.76 -17.67
CA ALA A 55 28.50 0.01 -16.54
C ALA A 55 27.59 1.16 -16.09
N ALA A 56 26.67 1.60 -16.96
CA ALA A 56 25.66 2.61 -16.66
C ALA A 56 24.40 2.04 -15.96
N SER A 57 24.26 0.71 -15.90
CA SER A 57 23.13 0.06 -15.22
C SER A 57 23.32 0.11 -13.71
N SER A 58 22.47 0.86 -13.00
CA SER A 58 22.46 0.87 -11.53
C SER A 58 21.86 -0.42 -10.94
N TRP A 59 21.04 -1.16 -11.71
CA TRP A 59 20.31 -2.36 -11.27
C TRP A 59 20.49 -3.56 -12.24
N PRO A 60 21.28 -4.60 -11.90
CA PRO A 60 22.02 -4.80 -10.65
C PRO A 60 23.25 -3.90 -10.52
N SER A 61 23.64 -3.58 -9.28
CA SER A 61 24.91 -2.90 -9.02
C SER A 61 26.09 -3.86 -9.18
N LEU A 62 27.28 -3.35 -9.54
CA LEU A 62 28.49 -4.17 -9.68
C LEU A 62 28.85 -4.92 -8.39
N ARG A 63 28.58 -4.31 -7.23
CA ARG A 63 28.77 -4.96 -5.93
C ARG A 63 27.85 -6.16 -5.74
N ALA A 64 26.61 -6.09 -6.22
CA ALA A 64 25.67 -7.22 -6.14
C ALA A 64 26.15 -8.39 -7.01
N ILE A 65 26.61 -8.09 -8.24
CA ILE A 65 27.18 -9.09 -9.15
C ILE A 65 28.41 -9.75 -8.51
N ASP A 66 29.37 -8.94 -8.06
CA ASP A 66 30.60 -9.40 -7.39
C ASP A 66 30.30 -10.29 -6.16
N SER A 67 29.38 -9.85 -5.29
CA SER A 67 29.00 -10.65 -4.11
C SER A 67 28.45 -12.04 -4.49
N HIS A 68 27.71 -12.12 -5.60
CA HIS A 68 27.11 -13.36 -6.08
C HIS A 68 28.14 -14.31 -6.71
N ILE A 69 28.99 -13.79 -7.59
CA ILE A 69 29.98 -14.60 -8.32
C ILE A 69 31.26 -14.82 -7.52
N ALA A 70 31.50 -14.08 -6.44
CA ALA A 70 32.71 -14.14 -5.62
C ALA A 70 34.00 -13.72 -6.35
N PHE A 71 33.89 -12.76 -7.30
CA PHE A 71 34.98 -12.41 -8.20
C PHE A 71 36.22 -11.97 -7.44
N ARG A 72 36.05 -11.02 -6.51
CA ARG A 72 37.17 -10.51 -5.71
C ARG A 72 37.89 -11.60 -4.91
N GLU A 73 37.17 -12.57 -4.37
CA GLU A 73 37.79 -13.58 -3.51
C GLU A 73 38.78 -14.46 -4.27
N TRP A 74 38.42 -14.97 -5.44
CA TRP A 74 39.31 -15.89 -6.17
C TRP A 74 40.45 -15.17 -6.89
N VAL A 75 40.22 -13.92 -7.32
CA VAL A 75 41.28 -13.08 -7.89
C VAL A 75 42.34 -12.73 -6.83
N LEU A 76 41.92 -12.38 -5.61
CA LEU A 76 42.84 -12.12 -4.51
C LEU A 76 43.66 -13.38 -4.14
N ILE A 77 43.01 -14.56 -4.11
CA ILE A 77 43.73 -15.83 -3.88
C ILE A 77 44.74 -16.09 -4.99
N GLY A 78 44.38 -15.85 -6.25
CA GLY A 78 45.31 -15.98 -7.39
C GLY A 78 46.49 -15.02 -7.32
N TRP A 79 46.28 -13.79 -6.83
CA TRP A 79 47.37 -12.84 -6.57
C TRP A 79 48.31 -13.32 -5.47
N PHE A 80 47.78 -13.81 -4.35
CA PHE A 80 48.61 -14.40 -3.29
C PHE A 80 49.34 -15.65 -3.78
N ALA A 81 48.68 -16.50 -4.57
CA ALA A 81 49.27 -17.68 -5.19
C ALA A 81 50.49 -17.29 -6.05
N ALA A 82 50.34 -16.29 -6.91
CA ALA A 82 51.43 -15.75 -7.73
C ALA A 82 52.61 -15.26 -6.88
N LEU A 83 52.32 -14.52 -5.81
CA LEU A 83 53.34 -13.98 -4.90
C LEU A 83 54.11 -15.10 -4.19
N PHE A 84 53.42 -16.07 -3.58
CA PHE A 84 54.06 -17.17 -2.86
C PHE A 84 54.85 -18.10 -3.78
N THR A 85 54.36 -18.34 -5.01
CA THR A 85 55.11 -19.11 -6.01
C THR A 85 56.34 -18.36 -6.49
N ALA A 86 56.23 -17.07 -6.81
CA ALA A 86 57.36 -16.26 -7.26
C ALA A 86 58.44 -16.14 -6.17
N CYS A 87 58.06 -15.81 -4.94
CA CYS A 87 59.00 -15.76 -3.81
C CYS A 87 59.65 -17.13 -3.57
N GLY A 88 58.88 -18.22 -3.59
CA GLY A 88 59.41 -19.56 -3.38
C GLY A 88 60.37 -20.03 -4.46
N LEU A 89 60.13 -19.68 -5.73
CA LEU A 89 61.03 -20.02 -6.84
C LEU A 89 62.27 -19.13 -6.86
N LEU A 90 62.17 -17.85 -6.49
CA LEU A 90 63.31 -16.93 -6.45
C LEU A 90 64.23 -17.17 -5.25
N SER A 91 63.68 -17.69 -4.14
CA SER A 91 64.44 -17.97 -2.91
C SER A 91 64.79 -19.45 -2.74
N ASP A 92 64.55 -20.30 -3.76
CA ASP A 92 64.65 -21.77 -3.69
C ASP A 92 63.98 -22.38 -2.44
N ASN A 93 62.82 -21.85 -2.04
CA ASN A 93 62.04 -22.35 -0.92
C ASN A 93 60.89 -23.24 -1.42
N PRO A 94 61.02 -24.58 -1.33
CA PRO A 94 60.05 -25.51 -1.90
C PRO A 94 58.70 -25.48 -1.17
N VAL A 95 58.67 -25.09 0.12
CA VAL A 95 57.42 -24.95 0.89
C VAL A 95 56.61 -23.77 0.36
N SER A 96 57.23 -22.61 0.19
CA SER A 96 56.56 -21.41 -0.34
C SER A 96 56.07 -21.65 -1.77
N ALA A 97 56.90 -22.29 -2.60
CA ALA A 97 56.58 -22.58 -3.98
C ALA A 97 55.42 -23.61 -4.11
N THR A 98 55.42 -24.65 -3.27
CA THR A 98 54.31 -25.63 -3.19
C THR A 98 53.03 -24.97 -2.70
N TYR A 99 53.11 -24.09 -1.69
CA TYR A 99 51.95 -23.38 -1.16
C TYR A 99 51.30 -22.48 -2.22
N GLY A 100 52.11 -21.70 -2.95
CA GLY A 100 51.62 -20.87 -4.04
C GLY A 100 50.94 -21.68 -5.15
N ALA A 101 51.51 -22.83 -5.56
CA ALA A 101 50.89 -23.73 -6.54
C ALA A 101 49.54 -24.29 -6.07
N LEU A 102 49.44 -24.67 -4.79
CA LEU A 102 48.17 -25.14 -4.19
C LEU A 102 47.13 -24.02 -4.11
N LEU A 103 47.54 -22.80 -3.77
CA LEU A 103 46.65 -21.63 -3.78
C LEU A 103 46.14 -21.31 -5.20
N PHE A 104 46.96 -21.51 -6.24
CA PHE A 104 46.51 -21.35 -7.62
C PHE A 104 45.42 -22.35 -8.00
N LEU A 105 45.58 -23.62 -7.58
CA LEU A 105 44.55 -24.64 -7.79
C LEU A 105 43.25 -24.27 -7.06
N LEU A 106 43.35 -23.77 -5.82
CA LEU A 106 42.20 -23.25 -5.08
C LEU A 106 41.53 -22.07 -5.82
N ALA A 107 42.32 -21.10 -6.29
CA ALA A 107 41.83 -19.96 -7.06
C ALA A 107 41.09 -20.42 -8.32
N ASN A 108 41.62 -21.42 -9.04
CA ASN A 108 41.00 -21.99 -10.22
C ASN A 108 39.67 -22.69 -9.94
N ILE A 109 39.58 -23.46 -8.85
CA ILE A 109 38.31 -24.10 -8.43
C ILE A 109 37.25 -23.02 -8.17
N PHE A 110 37.59 -21.98 -7.40
CA PHE A 110 36.66 -20.89 -7.14
C PHE A 110 36.35 -20.06 -8.40
N GLY A 111 37.32 -19.88 -9.30
CA GLY A 111 37.13 -19.24 -10.59
C GLY A 111 36.17 -20.01 -11.49
N ILE A 112 36.20 -21.35 -11.52
CA ILE A 112 35.19 -22.16 -12.24
C ILE A 112 33.79 -21.92 -11.67
N PHE A 113 33.64 -21.91 -10.34
CA PHE A 113 32.35 -21.61 -9.72
C PHE A 113 31.88 -20.19 -10.01
N SER A 114 32.80 -19.22 -10.00
CA SER A 114 32.56 -17.83 -10.36
C SER A 114 32.06 -17.72 -11.81
N PHE A 115 32.74 -18.39 -12.73
CA PHE A 115 32.44 -18.41 -14.15
C PHE A 115 31.08 -19.05 -14.45
N ILE A 116 30.76 -20.20 -13.84
CA ILE A 116 29.45 -20.86 -13.97
C ILE A 116 28.33 -19.94 -13.45
N ARG A 117 28.54 -19.26 -12.31
CA ARG A 117 27.55 -18.31 -11.77
C ARG A 117 27.38 -17.11 -12.67
N LEU A 118 28.46 -16.56 -13.22
CA LEU A 118 28.43 -15.44 -14.15
C LEU A 118 27.69 -15.82 -15.44
N PHE A 119 27.94 -17.01 -15.98
CA PHE A 119 27.22 -17.54 -17.14
C PHE A 119 25.72 -17.70 -16.84
N GLY A 120 25.38 -18.18 -15.64
CA GLY A 120 24.01 -18.21 -15.15
C GLY A 120 23.35 -16.82 -15.11
N LEU A 121 24.09 -15.79 -14.69
CA LEU A 121 23.61 -14.40 -14.68
C LEU A 121 23.44 -13.78 -16.07
N ALA A 122 24.14 -14.28 -17.08
CA ALA A 122 23.94 -13.84 -18.46
C ALA A 122 22.56 -14.23 -19.01
N SER A 123 21.91 -15.24 -18.42
CA SER A 123 20.51 -15.56 -18.71
C SER A 123 19.53 -14.60 -18.01
N ILE A 124 18.42 -14.27 -18.68
CA ILE A 124 17.34 -13.44 -18.11
C ILE A 124 16.80 -14.05 -16.81
N GLY A 125 16.60 -15.37 -16.76
CA GLY A 125 16.10 -16.07 -15.57
C GLY A 125 17.06 -16.03 -14.39
N GLY A 126 18.36 -16.26 -14.63
CA GLY A 126 19.39 -16.18 -13.59
C GLY A 126 19.56 -14.76 -13.05
N ARG A 127 19.56 -13.75 -13.93
CA ARG A 127 19.57 -12.34 -13.55
C ARG A 127 18.37 -11.97 -12.67
N ASN A 128 17.16 -12.34 -13.07
CA ASN A 128 15.95 -12.05 -12.30
C ASN A 128 15.97 -12.73 -10.92
N ARG A 129 16.46 -13.97 -10.81
CA ARG A 129 16.61 -14.66 -9.53
C ARG A 129 17.60 -13.94 -8.59
N LEU A 130 18.72 -13.44 -9.12
CA LEU A 130 19.66 -12.64 -8.32
C LEU A 130 19.01 -11.33 -7.84
N LEU A 131 18.34 -10.61 -8.73
CA LEU A 131 17.71 -9.33 -8.42
C LEU A 131 16.63 -9.47 -7.35
N ARG A 132 15.78 -10.49 -7.45
CA ARG A 132 14.77 -10.84 -6.44
C ARG A 132 15.39 -11.12 -5.08
N ARG A 133 16.44 -11.96 -5.03
CA ARG A 133 17.16 -12.26 -3.78
C ARG A 133 17.85 -11.03 -3.20
N THR A 134 18.40 -10.18 -4.05
CA THR A 134 19.08 -8.95 -3.62
C THR A 134 18.08 -7.95 -3.05
N LEU A 135 16.92 -7.80 -3.69
CA LEU A 135 15.82 -6.97 -3.21
C LEU A 135 15.23 -7.52 -1.90
N ALA A 136 14.94 -8.82 -1.85
CA ALA A 136 14.47 -9.50 -0.64
C ALA A 136 15.45 -9.34 0.53
N GLY A 137 16.76 -9.51 0.28
CA GLY A 137 17.80 -9.31 1.28
C GLY A 137 17.92 -7.86 1.75
N ALA A 138 17.72 -6.88 0.87
CA ALA A 138 17.68 -5.46 1.26
C ALA A 138 16.47 -5.15 2.14
N LEU A 139 15.28 -5.61 1.75
CA LEU A 139 14.06 -5.48 2.56
C LEU A 139 14.20 -6.19 3.92
N ALA A 140 14.79 -7.38 3.96
CA ALA A 140 14.99 -8.15 5.18
C ALA A 140 15.96 -7.48 6.18
N ARG A 141 17.06 -6.88 5.68
CA ARG A 141 18.03 -6.18 6.56
C ARG A 141 17.42 -4.99 7.28
N GLN A 142 16.43 -4.35 6.68
CA GLN A 142 15.72 -3.23 7.28
C GLN A 142 14.93 -3.64 8.53
N ALA A 143 14.36 -4.85 8.54
CA ALA A 143 13.60 -5.36 9.69
C ALA A 143 14.47 -5.73 10.89
N ALA A 144 15.75 -6.03 10.66
CA ALA A 144 16.70 -6.42 11.71
C ALA A 144 17.29 -5.22 12.48
N GLY A 145 17.08 -3.99 12.00
CA GLY A 145 17.45 -2.78 12.72
C GLY A 145 16.46 -2.49 13.84
N PHE A 146 16.85 -2.73 15.10
CA PHE A 146 16.05 -2.34 16.26
C PHE A 146 15.85 -0.81 16.25
N GLY A 147 14.63 -0.38 15.94
CA GLY A 147 14.14 0.98 16.17
C GLY A 147 14.83 2.09 15.37
N SER A 148 14.64 2.13 14.04
CA SER A 148 14.95 3.35 13.26
C SER A 148 14.26 3.38 11.88
N SER A 149 13.14 4.12 11.85
CA SER A 149 12.69 5.07 10.82
C SER A 149 12.72 4.74 9.31
N VAL A 150 11.65 5.16 8.62
CA VAL A 150 11.50 5.48 7.18
C VAL A 150 12.77 6.10 6.54
N TYR A 151 13.59 6.81 7.32
CA TYR A 151 14.88 7.36 6.90
C TYR A 151 15.88 6.29 6.43
N GLU A 152 15.86 5.06 6.96
CA GLU A 152 16.75 3.99 6.53
C GLU A 152 16.38 3.43 5.16
N LEU A 153 15.09 3.31 4.84
CA LEU A 153 14.61 2.90 3.52
C LEU A 153 15.05 3.89 2.43
N LYS A 154 14.97 5.19 2.75
CA LYS A 154 15.39 6.27 1.84
C LYS A 154 16.90 6.27 1.59
N ASN A 155 17.68 5.63 2.45
CA ASN A 155 19.14 5.56 2.34
C ASN A 155 19.65 4.20 1.84
N ASP A 156 18.78 3.19 1.68
CA ASP A 156 19.19 1.91 1.10
C ASP A 156 19.46 2.07 -0.41
N SER A 157 20.74 1.96 -0.78
CA SER A 157 21.21 2.10 -2.16
C SER A 157 20.58 1.09 -3.15
N ILE A 158 20.21 -0.10 -2.68
CA ILE A 158 19.62 -1.17 -3.50
C ILE A 158 18.16 -0.83 -3.82
N VAL A 159 17.38 -0.48 -2.80
CA VAL A 159 15.97 -0.08 -2.97
C VAL A 159 15.87 1.18 -3.83
N ASN A 160 16.71 2.19 -3.58
CA ASN A 160 16.74 3.41 -4.39
C ASN A 160 17.12 3.14 -5.85
N SER A 161 18.10 2.25 -6.09
CA SER A 161 18.46 1.87 -7.45
C SER A 161 17.30 1.18 -8.16
N TYR A 162 16.60 0.26 -7.48
CA TYR A 162 15.42 -0.42 -8.02
C TYR A 162 14.31 0.58 -8.37
N LEU A 163 13.97 1.51 -7.47
CA LEU A 163 12.98 2.56 -7.70
C LEU A 163 13.41 3.53 -8.82
N GLY A 164 14.71 3.79 -8.96
CA GLY A 164 15.30 4.53 -10.06
C GLY A 164 15.07 3.84 -11.40
N SER A 165 15.33 2.53 -11.48
CA SER A 165 15.07 1.73 -12.68
C SER A 165 13.59 1.66 -13.06
N ILE A 166 12.68 1.56 -12.07
CA ILE A 166 11.23 1.68 -12.31
C ILE A 166 10.89 3.03 -12.95
N SER A 167 11.45 4.11 -12.41
CA SER A 167 11.18 5.47 -12.89
C SER A 167 11.73 5.69 -14.30
N GLN A 168 12.92 5.16 -14.58
CA GLN A 168 13.53 5.19 -15.91
C GLN A 168 12.69 4.41 -16.92
N ALA A 169 12.29 3.17 -16.60
CA ALA A 169 11.45 2.35 -17.46
C ALA A 169 10.09 3.00 -17.75
N ALA A 170 9.50 3.64 -16.74
CA ALA A 170 8.26 4.40 -16.89
C ALA A 170 8.43 5.64 -17.77
N THR A 171 9.57 6.36 -17.64
CA THR A 171 9.87 7.54 -18.48
C THR A 171 10.18 7.15 -19.93
N SER A 172 10.84 6.01 -20.15
CA SER A 172 11.10 5.47 -21.49
C SER A 172 9.90 4.73 -22.09
N ASN A 173 8.77 4.64 -21.37
CA ASN A 173 7.56 3.92 -21.77
C ASN A 173 7.83 2.46 -22.17
N ASP A 174 8.72 1.76 -21.45
CA ASP A 174 9.09 0.36 -21.71
C ASP A 174 8.22 -0.61 -20.89
N PRO A 175 7.17 -1.21 -21.49
CA PRO A 175 6.24 -2.09 -20.79
C PRO A 175 6.89 -3.37 -20.28
N THR A 176 7.89 -3.87 -21.03
CA THR A 176 8.56 -5.14 -20.74
C THR A 176 9.47 -4.97 -19.54
N ALA A 177 10.24 -3.87 -19.51
CA ALA A 177 11.07 -3.53 -18.36
C ALA A 177 10.22 -3.29 -17.09
N ILE A 178 9.10 -2.57 -17.20
CA ILE A 178 8.17 -2.35 -16.07
C ILE A 178 7.67 -3.70 -15.53
N ARG A 179 7.18 -4.59 -16.41
CA ARG A 179 6.67 -5.91 -16.00
C ARG A 179 7.74 -6.72 -15.28
N HIS A 180 8.95 -6.81 -15.83
CA HIS A 180 10.04 -7.54 -15.17
C HIS A 180 10.42 -6.97 -13.81
N LEU A 181 10.46 -5.64 -13.66
CA LEU A 181 10.77 -5.00 -12.38
C LEU A 181 9.63 -5.18 -11.36
N VAL A 182 8.37 -5.18 -11.81
CA VAL A 182 7.21 -5.50 -10.97
C VAL A 182 7.27 -6.96 -10.51
N ASP A 183 7.50 -7.90 -11.42
CA ASP A 183 7.63 -9.33 -11.10
C ASP A 183 8.80 -9.58 -10.12
N GLN A 184 9.88 -8.80 -10.21
CA GLN A 184 10.99 -8.86 -9.25
C GLN A 184 10.56 -8.50 -7.82
N LEU A 185 9.67 -7.53 -7.64
CA LEU A 185 9.16 -7.13 -6.33
C LEU A 185 8.07 -8.10 -5.84
N VAL A 186 7.16 -8.50 -6.71
CA VAL A 186 6.06 -9.43 -6.40
C VAL A 186 6.56 -10.81 -5.99
N GLU A 187 7.63 -11.29 -6.63
CA GLU A 187 8.22 -12.61 -6.37
C GLU A 187 9.41 -12.55 -5.37
N ALA A 188 9.65 -11.40 -4.73
CA ALA A 188 10.66 -11.30 -3.68
C ALA A 188 10.19 -12.04 -2.42
N GLU A 189 10.99 -13.01 -1.95
CA GLU A 189 10.72 -13.75 -0.71
C GLU A 189 11.05 -12.89 0.52
N VAL A 190 10.09 -12.07 0.94
CA VAL A 190 10.25 -11.17 2.09
C VAL A 190 9.77 -11.86 3.38
N PRO A 191 10.60 -11.87 4.44
CA PRO A 191 10.21 -12.40 5.75
C PRO A 191 9.13 -11.50 6.41
N VAL A 192 8.38 -12.04 7.38
CA VAL A 192 7.20 -11.35 7.94
C VAL A 192 7.58 -10.04 8.62
N GLU A 193 8.74 -10.02 9.29
CA GLU A 193 9.30 -8.87 10.00
C GLU A 193 9.59 -7.70 9.03
N ALA A 194 9.83 -7.99 7.75
CA ALA A 194 10.09 -7.00 6.71
C ALA A 194 8.87 -6.68 5.83
N ALA A 195 7.70 -7.23 6.15
CA ALA A 195 6.51 -7.07 5.32
C ALA A 195 6.04 -5.61 5.23
N GLU A 196 6.15 -4.81 6.30
CA GLU A 196 5.82 -3.38 6.27
C GLU A 196 6.71 -2.58 5.30
N GLY A 197 8.03 -2.84 5.35
CA GLY A 197 8.99 -2.24 4.41
C GLY A 197 8.68 -2.62 2.96
N ALA A 198 8.34 -3.88 2.72
CA ALA A 198 7.90 -4.33 1.40
C ALA A 198 6.62 -3.63 0.94
N ILE A 199 5.60 -3.51 1.80
CA ILE A 199 4.35 -2.80 1.47
C ILE A 199 4.62 -1.33 1.09
N THR A 200 5.56 -0.67 1.80
CA THR A 200 6.00 0.69 1.44
C THR A 200 6.49 0.76 0.01
N VAL A 201 7.40 -0.15 -0.37
CA VAL A 201 7.97 -0.19 -1.72
C VAL A 201 6.89 -0.52 -2.76
N HIS A 202 5.92 -1.38 -2.44
CA HIS A 202 4.80 -1.65 -3.34
C HIS A 202 3.95 -0.40 -3.61
N LEU A 203 3.62 0.39 -2.57
CA LEU A 203 2.88 1.64 -2.71
C LEU A 203 3.67 2.68 -3.51
N ASP A 204 4.98 2.79 -3.27
CA ASP A 204 5.87 3.71 -4.02
C ASP A 204 5.96 3.34 -5.50
N VAL A 205 6.10 2.04 -5.82
CA VAL A 205 6.10 1.56 -7.22
C VAL A 205 4.74 1.84 -7.86
N LEU A 206 3.64 1.50 -7.18
CA LEU A 206 2.29 1.77 -7.68
C LEU A 206 2.10 3.26 -7.98
N HIS A 207 2.56 4.14 -7.10
CA HIS A 207 2.50 5.59 -7.30
C HIS A 207 3.33 6.09 -8.47
N ARG A 208 4.57 5.61 -8.63
CA ARG A 208 5.43 5.98 -9.77
C ARG A 208 4.80 5.57 -11.09
N LEU A 209 4.25 4.36 -11.16
CA LEU A 209 3.56 3.87 -12.36
C LEU A 209 2.29 4.70 -12.65
N SER A 210 1.43 4.90 -11.64
CA SER A 210 0.22 5.73 -11.81
C SER A 210 0.54 7.16 -12.25
N ARG A 211 1.58 7.77 -11.68
CA ARG A 211 2.03 9.11 -12.05
C ARG A 211 2.55 9.16 -13.49
N ALA A 212 3.32 8.16 -13.92
CA ALA A 212 3.82 8.09 -15.29
C ALA A 212 2.66 7.94 -16.29
N THR A 213 1.65 7.14 -15.96
CA THR A 213 0.43 6.99 -16.77
C THR A 213 -0.38 8.29 -16.85
N LEU A 214 -0.55 9.02 -15.73
CA LEU A 214 -1.37 10.23 -15.69
C LEU A 214 -0.68 11.49 -16.26
N ALA A 215 0.62 11.66 -16.01
CA ALA A 215 1.35 12.89 -16.35
C ALA A 215 2.45 12.68 -17.41
N GLY A 216 2.95 11.46 -17.57
CA GLY A 216 4.04 11.14 -18.50
C GLY A 216 3.57 10.62 -19.85
N GLY A 217 2.27 10.38 -20.03
CA GLY A 217 1.72 9.81 -21.27
C GLY A 217 2.08 8.34 -21.50
N ALA A 218 2.59 7.64 -20.47
CA ALA A 218 2.87 6.21 -20.56
C ALA A 218 1.58 5.42 -20.85
N ASP A 219 1.69 4.33 -21.61
CA ASP A 219 0.51 3.56 -22.01
C ASP A 219 -0.21 3.01 -20.75
N PRO A 220 -1.50 3.33 -20.57
CA PRO A 220 -2.30 2.82 -19.46
C PRO A 220 -2.31 1.29 -19.33
N VAL A 221 -2.15 0.55 -20.44
CA VAL A 221 -2.07 -0.92 -20.43
C VAL A 221 -0.79 -1.43 -19.73
N GLN A 222 0.21 -0.57 -19.54
CA GLN A 222 1.43 -0.87 -18.77
C GLN A 222 1.17 -0.96 -17.26
N VAL A 223 0.00 -0.50 -16.81
CA VAL A 223 -0.55 -0.76 -15.46
C VAL A 223 -0.94 -2.24 -15.30
N SER A 224 -0.75 -3.09 -16.31
CA SER A 224 -0.93 -4.56 -16.22
C SER A 224 -0.21 -5.20 -15.03
N GLY A 225 0.93 -4.68 -14.60
CA GLY A 225 1.63 -5.15 -13.39
C GLY A 225 1.02 -4.66 -12.07
N ALA A 226 0.18 -3.62 -12.07
CA ALA A 226 -0.36 -3.03 -10.85
C ALA A 226 -1.32 -3.96 -10.10
N HIS A 227 -2.08 -4.79 -10.81
CA HIS A 227 -2.89 -5.82 -10.17
C HIS A 227 -2.03 -6.79 -9.37
N ALA A 228 -0.91 -7.26 -9.95
CA ALA A 228 0.02 -8.17 -9.28
C ALA A 228 0.70 -7.49 -8.08
N LEU A 229 1.04 -6.19 -8.18
CA LEU A 229 1.56 -5.41 -7.04
C LEU A 229 0.54 -5.32 -5.90
N ILE A 230 -0.72 -5.04 -6.21
CA ILE A 230 -1.79 -4.93 -5.22
C ILE A 230 -2.04 -6.28 -4.57
N ASP A 231 -2.13 -7.36 -5.35
CA ASP A 231 -2.31 -8.72 -4.84
C ASP A 231 -1.13 -9.11 -3.93
N SER A 232 0.10 -8.77 -4.32
CA SER A 232 1.29 -8.98 -3.50
C SER A 232 1.24 -8.19 -2.20
N ALA A 233 0.89 -6.89 -2.25
CA ALA A 233 0.76 -6.05 -1.07
C ALA A 233 -0.30 -6.60 -0.10
N ILE A 234 -1.46 -7.04 -0.61
CA ILE A 234 -2.50 -7.69 0.20
C ILE A 234 -1.96 -8.98 0.85
N ARG A 235 -1.21 -9.80 0.12
CA ARG A 235 -0.56 -11.00 0.69
C ARG A 235 0.44 -10.65 1.79
N HIS A 236 1.18 -9.54 1.68
CA HIS A 236 2.03 -9.06 2.76
C HIS A 236 1.21 -8.62 3.97
N CYS A 237 0.13 -7.86 3.76
CA CYS A 237 -0.77 -7.42 4.85
C CYS A 237 -1.33 -8.61 5.64
N ARG A 238 -1.81 -9.66 4.96
CA ARG A 238 -2.37 -10.86 5.59
C ARG A 238 -1.39 -11.60 6.51
N ARG A 239 -0.08 -11.41 6.34
CA ARG A 239 0.96 -12.03 7.18
C ARG A 239 1.31 -11.21 8.41
N LEU A 240 0.86 -9.95 8.48
CA LEU A 240 1.17 -9.07 9.61
C LEU A 240 0.27 -9.38 10.81
N PRO A 241 0.77 -9.22 12.05
CA PRO A 241 -0.05 -9.32 13.25
C PRO A 241 -1.19 -8.30 13.30
N ASN A 242 -0.97 -7.12 12.73
CA ASN A 242 -1.98 -6.07 12.59
C ASN A 242 -2.10 -5.63 11.12
N PRO A 243 -3.04 -6.21 10.34
CA PRO A 243 -3.19 -5.90 8.92
C PRO A 243 -3.94 -4.59 8.65
N ALA A 244 -4.64 -4.01 9.62
CA ALA A 244 -5.53 -2.87 9.39
C ALA A 244 -4.82 -1.60 8.90
N PRO A 245 -3.72 -1.13 9.51
CA PRO A 245 -3.04 0.07 9.05
C PRO A 245 -2.61 0.00 7.57
N PRO A 246 -1.84 -1.01 7.11
CA PRO A 246 -1.39 -1.03 5.71
C PRO A 246 -2.53 -1.27 4.71
N LEU A 247 -3.58 -2.01 5.08
CA LEU A 247 -4.77 -2.16 4.22
C LEU A 247 -5.57 -0.87 4.12
N GLY A 248 -5.73 -0.14 5.23
CA GLY A 248 -6.32 1.19 5.27
C GLY A 248 -5.57 2.14 4.36
N ALA A 249 -4.25 2.23 4.52
CA ALA A 249 -3.38 3.06 3.72
C ALA A 249 -3.43 2.74 2.21
N LEU A 250 -3.41 1.46 1.83
CA LEU A 250 -3.57 1.03 0.44
C LEU A 250 -4.95 1.44 -0.10
N SER A 251 -6.02 1.19 0.66
CA SER A 251 -7.39 1.56 0.27
C SER A 251 -7.54 3.05 0.06
N ARG A 252 -6.96 3.84 0.98
CA ARG A 252 -6.92 5.29 0.94
C ARG A 252 -6.17 5.80 -0.29
N TYR A 253 -5.02 5.19 -0.61
CA TYR A 253 -4.25 5.53 -1.81
C TYR A 253 -5.06 5.29 -3.09
N LEU A 254 -5.70 4.12 -3.19
CA LEU A 254 -6.51 3.76 -4.36
C LEU A 254 -7.71 4.71 -4.54
N ALA A 255 -8.35 5.09 -3.43
CA ALA A 255 -9.43 6.08 -3.42
C ALA A 255 -8.98 7.45 -3.93
N TRP A 256 -7.85 7.95 -3.42
CA TRP A 256 -7.26 9.20 -3.86
C TRP A 256 -6.86 9.17 -5.33
N LEU A 257 -6.27 8.05 -5.77
CA LEU A 257 -5.84 7.85 -7.16
C LEU A 257 -7.03 7.90 -8.12
N ALA A 258 -8.15 7.25 -7.79
CA ALA A 258 -9.36 7.29 -8.60
C ALA A 258 -9.88 8.72 -8.80
N ASN A 259 -10.02 9.49 -7.72
CA ASN A 259 -10.48 10.88 -7.78
C ASN A 259 -9.50 11.78 -8.55
N THR A 260 -8.19 11.59 -8.32
CA THR A 260 -7.14 12.37 -8.98
C THR A 260 -7.11 12.09 -10.48
N ALA A 261 -7.21 10.82 -10.88
CA ALA A 261 -7.26 10.41 -12.28
C ALA A 261 -8.43 11.08 -13.02
N LEU A 262 -9.62 11.07 -12.43
CA LEU A 262 -10.80 11.74 -13.00
C LEU A 262 -10.62 13.25 -13.11
N LEU A 263 -10.12 13.89 -12.05
CA LEU A 263 -9.89 15.33 -12.03
C LEU A 263 -8.87 15.76 -13.09
N MET A 264 -7.78 15.00 -13.24
CA MET A 264 -6.75 15.24 -14.26
C MET A 264 -7.30 15.03 -15.67
N SER A 265 -8.19 14.05 -15.86
CA SER A 265 -8.89 13.81 -17.13
C SER A 265 -9.75 15.01 -17.54
N VAL A 266 -10.60 15.50 -16.63
CA VAL A 266 -11.49 16.64 -16.88
C VAL A 266 -10.70 17.92 -17.17
N ARG A 267 -9.56 18.10 -16.49
CA ARG A 267 -8.67 19.25 -16.70
C ARG A 267 -7.82 19.13 -17.97
N GLY A 268 -7.94 18.06 -18.74
CA GLY A 268 -7.16 17.83 -19.96
C GLY A 268 -5.68 17.53 -19.72
N VAL A 269 -5.29 17.18 -18.48
CA VAL A 269 -3.90 16.85 -18.13
C VAL A 269 -3.61 15.38 -18.43
N ALA A 270 -4.56 14.48 -18.15
CA ALA A 270 -4.47 13.06 -18.45
C ALA A 270 -5.46 12.67 -19.55
N SER A 271 -5.15 11.63 -20.32
CA SER A 271 -6.11 11.10 -21.30
C SER A 271 -7.29 10.42 -20.63
N ASN A 272 -8.48 10.51 -21.24
CA ASN A 272 -9.69 9.82 -20.75
C ASN A 272 -9.48 8.31 -20.62
N ARG A 273 -8.68 7.71 -21.54
CA ARG A 273 -8.31 6.30 -21.48
C ARG A 273 -7.49 5.98 -20.22
N ALA A 274 -6.46 6.76 -19.94
CA ALA A 274 -5.61 6.59 -18.76
C ALA A 274 -6.41 6.70 -17.46
N ALA A 275 -7.24 7.74 -17.37
CA ALA A 275 -8.08 7.96 -16.21
C ALA A 275 -9.05 6.80 -16.00
N ARG A 276 -9.71 6.34 -17.06
CA ARG A 276 -10.62 5.19 -17.02
C ARG A 276 -9.93 3.93 -16.51
N GLU A 277 -8.79 3.55 -17.08
CA GLU A 277 -8.10 2.30 -16.72
C GLU A 277 -7.65 2.32 -15.24
N LEU A 278 -7.19 3.47 -14.74
CA LEU A 278 -6.84 3.63 -13.32
C LEU A 278 -8.06 3.58 -12.40
N VAL A 279 -9.20 4.10 -12.82
CA VAL A 279 -10.42 4.04 -12.00
C VAL A 279 -10.98 2.62 -11.97
N ALA A 280 -10.92 1.87 -13.08
CA ALA A 280 -11.25 0.45 -13.11
C ALA A 280 -10.33 -0.35 -12.17
N LEU A 281 -9.01 -0.20 -12.30
CA LEU A 281 -8.01 -0.82 -11.41
C LEU A 281 -8.32 -0.56 -9.93
N THR A 282 -8.53 0.70 -9.57
CA THR A 282 -8.73 1.09 -8.16
C THR A 282 -10.05 0.58 -7.61
N THR A 283 -11.09 0.50 -8.43
CA THR A 283 -12.38 -0.11 -8.07
C THR A 283 -12.20 -1.59 -7.77
N ASP A 284 -11.60 -2.35 -8.68
CA ASP A 284 -11.37 -3.80 -8.53
C ASP A 284 -10.45 -4.11 -7.35
N ALA A 285 -9.39 -3.32 -7.18
CA ALA A 285 -8.46 -3.44 -6.06
C ALA A 285 -9.14 -3.21 -4.71
N ARG A 286 -10.01 -2.19 -4.61
CA ARG A 286 -10.77 -1.94 -3.38
C ARG A 286 -11.77 -3.04 -3.07
N LEU A 287 -12.38 -3.66 -4.09
CA LEU A 287 -13.21 -4.84 -3.91
C LEU A 287 -12.40 -6.02 -3.35
N LYS A 288 -11.19 -6.26 -3.88
CA LYS A 288 -10.29 -7.30 -3.36
C LYS A 288 -9.93 -7.06 -1.89
N ILE A 289 -9.63 -5.82 -1.51
CA ILE A 289 -9.37 -5.47 -0.10
C ILE A 289 -10.62 -5.73 0.76
N LEU A 290 -11.79 -5.30 0.30
CA LEU A 290 -13.06 -5.54 1.01
C LEU A 290 -13.30 -7.04 1.23
N ARG A 291 -13.07 -7.89 0.22
CA ARG A 291 -13.19 -9.35 0.37
C ARG A 291 -12.24 -9.97 1.42
N CYS A 292 -11.14 -9.29 1.75
CA CYS A 292 -10.24 -9.77 2.81
C CYS A 292 -10.76 -9.42 4.21
N VAL A 293 -11.61 -8.40 4.32
CA VAL A 293 -12.07 -7.84 5.59
C VAL A 293 -13.50 -8.28 5.90
N ASP A 294 -14.36 -8.35 4.88
CA ASP A 294 -15.74 -8.81 4.99
C ASP A 294 -15.79 -10.27 5.45
N PRO A 295 -16.41 -10.60 6.60
CA PRO A 295 -16.51 -11.97 7.09
C PRO A 295 -17.26 -12.93 6.16
N ASP A 296 -18.23 -12.41 5.40
CA ASP A 296 -19.05 -13.19 4.48
C ASP A 296 -19.29 -12.43 3.16
N PRO A 297 -18.24 -12.27 2.34
CA PRO A 297 -18.36 -11.49 1.13
C PRO A 297 -19.32 -12.18 0.15
N LYS A 298 -20.35 -11.48 -0.32
CA LYS A 298 -21.34 -12.02 -1.30
C LYS A 298 -20.72 -12.59 -2.56
N SER A 299 -19.51 -12.16 -2.90
CA SER A 299 -18.76 -12.61 -4.07
C SER A 299 -17.76 -13.73 -3.78
N ALA A 300 -17.78 -14.32 -2.57
CA ALA A 300 -16.93 -15.44 -2.23
C ALA A 300 -17.24 -16.63 -3.13
N THR A 301 -16.20 -17.19 -3.74
CA THR A 301 -16.29 -18.36 -4.62
C THR A 301 -15.68 -19.60 -3.99
N THR A 302 -14.84 -19.42 -2.97
CA THR A 302 -14.16 -20.50 -2.24
C THR A 302 -14.27 -20.28 -0.74
N ARG A 303 -14.10 -21.36 0.05
CA ARG A 303 -14.15 -21.28 1.52
C ARG A 303 -12.99 -20.48 2.11
N ASP A 304 -11.85 -20.43 1.43
CA ASP A 304 -10.67 -19.68 1.87
C ASP A 304 -10.84 -18.16 1.74
N GLU A 305 -11.92 -17.71 1.08
CA GLU A 305 -12.32 -16.30 0.99
C GLU A 305 -13.31 -15.88 2.10
N LEU A 306 -13.71 -16.81 2.98
CA LEU A 306 -14.59 -16.53 4.12
C LEU A 306 -13.78 -16.16 5.37
N GLY A 307 -14.41 -15.40 6.25
CA GLY A 307 -13.81 -14.89 7.48
C GLY A 307 -13.11 -13.55 7.29
N THR A 308 -12.71 -12.96 8.41
CA THR A 308 -12.03 -11.66 8.42
C THR A 308 -10.60 -11.81 8.92
N ILE A 309 -9.70 -11.02 8.33
CA ILE A 309 -8.33 -10.87 8.85
C ILE A 309 -8.23 -9.82 9.96
N LEU A 310 -9.31 -9.07 10.24
CA LEU A 310 -9.35 -8.08 11.32
C LEU A 310 -9.92 -8.75 12.57
N THR A 311 -9.08 -8.95 13.59
CA THR A 311 -9.45 -9.75 14.78
C THR A 311 -9.79 -8.90 16.00
N ASP A 312 -9.57 -7.59 15.95
CA ASP A 312 -9.82 -6.64 17.05
C ASP A 312 -10.70 -5.48 16.53
N PRO A 313 -11.75 -5.07 17.27
CA PRO A 313 -12.55 -3.89 16.94
C PRO A 313 -11.73 -2.66 16.57
N LEU A 314 -10.61 -2.39 17.26
CA LEU A 314 -9.76 -1.24 16.94
C LEU A 314 -9.17 -1.32 15.53
N GLN A 315 -8.86 -2.53 15.05
CA GLN A 315 -8.39 -2.76 13.68
C GLN A 315 -9.50 -2.42 12.67
N VAL A 316 -10.76 -2.77 12.96
CA VAL A 316 -11.91 -2.41 12.12
C VAL A 316 -12.07 -0.89 12.06
N LEU A 317 -11.97 -0.19 13.20
CA LEU A 317 -12.09 1.27 13.24
C LEU A 317 -10.95 1.99 12.50
N LEU A 318 -9.71 1.49 12.66
CA LEU A 318 -8.54 1.95 11.90
C LEU A 318 -8.76 1.82 10.40
N TRP A 319 -9.11 0.60 9.95
CA TRP A 319 -9.34 0.31 8.54
C TRP A 319 -10.51 1.11 7.98
N ALA A 320 -11.66 1.14 8.67
CA ALA A 320 -12.85 1.86 8.22
C ALA A 320 -12.58 3.37 8.12
N GLY A 321 -11.85 3.95 9.07
CA GLY A 321 -11.45 5.36 9.03
C GLY A 321 -10.57 5.71 7.83
N ASP A 322 -9.63 4.85 7.45
CA ASP A 322 -8.78 5.04 6.26
C ASP A 322 -9.54 4.75 4.95
N PHE A 323 -10.36 3.70 4.93
CA PHE A 323 -11.15 3.28 3.77
C PHE A 323 -12.17 4.35 3.34
N THR A 324 -12.62 5.16 4.30
CA THR A 324 -13.57 6.26 4.12
C THR A 324 -12.91 7.63 3.96
N GLU A 325 -11.56 7.73 4.07
CA GLU A 325 -10.89 9.04 4.09
C GLU A 325 -11.02 9.82 2.76
N PHE A 326 -10.96 9.10 1.65
CA PHE A 326 -11.31 9.64 0.35
C PHE A 326 -12.48 8.84 -0.21
N HIS A 327 -13.45 9.56 -0.75
CA HIS A 327 -14.58 9.00 -1.46
C HIS A 327 -14.11 7.99 -2.51
N GLY A 328 -14.67 6.78 -2.47
CA GLY A 328 -14.41 5.82 -3.53
C GLY A 328 -15.22 4.55 -3.40
N ALA A 329 -14.90 3.58 -4.26
CA ALA A 329 -15.72 2.39 -4.45
C ALA A 329 -15.93 1.57 -3.17
N HIS A 330 -17.12 0.97 -3.04
CA HIS A 330 -17.46 -0.04 -2.04
C HIS A 330 -17.52 0.46 -0.59
N GLN A 331 -17.60 1.76 -0.37
CA GLN A 331 -17.68 2.34 0.97
C GLN A 331 -18.95 1.94 1.72
N ALA A 332 -20.11 1.96 1.05
CA ALA A 332 -21.35 1.49 1.66
C ALA A 332 -21.27 -0.01 2.01
N SER A 333 -20.71 -0.83 1.11
CA SER A 333 -20.51 -2.27 1.34
C SER A 333 -19.56 -2.56 2.50
N ALA A 334 -18.51 -1.75 2.68
CA ALA A 334 -17.58 -1.90 3.80
C ALA A 334 -18.25 -1.79 5.17
N LEU A 335 -19.34 -1.01 5.28
CA LEU A 335 -20.08 -0.89 6.54
C LEU A 335 -20.86 -2.15 6.92
N TYR A 336 -21.21 -3.03 5.97
CA TYR A 336 -21.82 -4.33 6.29
C TYR A 336 -20.82 -5.22 7.02
N GLY A 337 -19.62 -5.37 6.47
CA GLY A 337 -18.54 -6.10 7.13
C GLY A 337 -18.18 -5.48 8.47
N ALA A 338 -18.09 -4.15 8.56
CA ALA A 338 -17.84 -3.47 9.84
C ALA A 338 -18.94 -3.74 10.87
N TYR A 339 -20.22 -3.74 10.47
CA TYR A 339 -21.32 -4.09 11.37
C TYR A 339 -21.19 -5.53 11.89
N GLU A 340 -20.92 -6.48 11.00
CA GLU A 340 -20.82 -7.91 11.36
C GLU A 340 -19.64 -8.17 12.29
N ILE A 341 -18.47 -7.58 12.03
CA ILE A 341 -17.30 -7.76 12.89
C ILE A 341 -17.51 -7.10 14.26
N LEU A 342 -18.12 -5.91 14.31
CA LEU A 342 -18.28 -5.16 15.56
C LEU A 342 -19.42 -5.69 16.44
N THR A 343 -20.42 -6.36 15.88
CA THR A 343 -21.56 -6.88 16.65
C THR A 343 -21.59 -8.41 16.73
N GLY A 344 -20.82 -9.13 15.91
CA GLY A 344 -20.93 -10.59 15.75
C GLY A 344 -22.23 -11.04 15.09
N THR A 345 -23.03 -10.11 14.55
CA THR A 345 -24.33 -10.38 13.92
C THR A 345 -24.44 -9.70 12.56
N LYS A 346 -25.20 -10.28 11.64
CA LYS A 346 -25.41 -9.69 10.32
C LYS A 346 -26.42 -8.56 10.36
N PHE A 347 -26.12 -7.47 9.66
CA PHE A 347 -27.09 -6.42 9.38
C PHE A 347 -28.09 -6.93 8.33
N MET A 348 -29.35 -7.06 8.72
CA MET A 348 -30.43 -7.54 7.85
C MET A 348 -31.09 -6.41 7.03
N GLY A 349 -30.78 -5.16 7.35
CA GLY A 349 -31.30 -4.03 6.62
C GLY A 349 -30.68 -3.88 5.22
N ASN A 350 -31.32 -3.03 4.43
CA ASN A 350 -30.82 -2.64 3.13
C ASN A 350 -30.75 -1.11 3.07
N TYR A 351 -29.54 -0.56 2.88
CA TYR A 351 -29.39 0.90 2.79
C TYR A 351 -30.07 1.48 1.55
N TRP A 352 -30.30 0.68 0.51
CA TRP A 352 -31.14 1.03 -0.63
C TRP A 352 -32.57 1.35 -0.22
N ASP A 353 -33.06 0.62 0.79
CA ASP A 353 -34.42 0.76 1.33
C ASP A 353 -34.46 1.77 2.50
N GLY A 354 -33.39 2.54 2.69
CA GLY A 354 -33.29 3.58 3.72
C GLY A 354 -32.85 3.11 5.09
N ALA A 355 -32.51 1.82 5.26
CA ALA A 355 -31.99 1.35 6.53
C ALA A 355 -30.60 1.97 6.83
N SER A 356 -30.47 2.60 8.00
CA SER A 356 -29.21 3.18 8.45
C SER A 356 -28.37 2.14 9.20
N ILE A 357 -27.28 1.68 8.57
CA ILE A 357 -26.34 0.71 9.17
C ILE A 357 -25.76 1.27 10.46
N LEU A 358 -25.36 2.54 10.48
CA LEU A 358 -24.78 3.17 11.67
C LEU A 358 -25.81 3.36 12.78
N THR A 359 -27.08 3.67 12.47
CA THR A 359 -28.12 3.74 13.51
C THR A 359 -28.34 2.36 14.14
N GLN A 360 -28.45 1.30 13.33
CA GLN A 360 -28.62 -0.05 13.87
C GLN A 360 -27.37 -0.52 14.60
N LEU A 361 -26.17 -0.18 14.13
CA LEU A 361 -24.92 -0.51 14.84
C LEU A 361 -24.89 0.15 16.22
N ARG A 362 -25.28 1.42 16.31
CA ARG A 362 -25.40 2.16 17.57
C ARG A 362 -26.40 1.48 18.51
N GLN A 363 -27.57 1.08 18.01
CA GLN A 363 -28.58 0.37 18.80
C GLN A 363 -28.11 -1.03 19.23
N ALA A 364 -27.45 -1.77 18.35
CA ALA A 364 -26.89 -3.09 18.67
C ALA A 364 -25.80 -2.99 19.76
N LEU A 365 -25.03 -1.91 19.79
CA LEU A 365 -23.99 -1.72 20.80
C LEU A 365 -24.52 -1.11 22.11
N TYR A 366 -25.43 -0.13 22.06
CA TYR A 366 -25.80 0.72 23.20
C TYR A 366 -27.32 0.81 23.47
N GLY A 367 -28.17 0.09 22.73
CA GLY A 367 -29.63 0.16 22.79
C GLY A 367 -30.30 -0.40 24.05
N GLY A 368 -29.61 -0.42 25.19
CA GLY A 368 -30.14 -0.94 26.45
C GLY A 368 -30.55 -2.40 26.34
N ALA A 369 -31.85 -2.68 26.44
CA ALA A 369 -32.39 -4.04 26.37
C ALA A 369 -32.22 -4.70 24.97
N ASP A 370 -32.11 -3.89 23.92
CA ASP A 370 -31.92 -4.37 22.53
C ASP A 370 -30.44 -4.54 22.17
N ALA A 371 -29.51 -4.28 23.10
CA ALA A 371 -28.09 -4.43 22.84
C ALA A 371 -27.73 -5.91 22.63
N VAL A 372 -26.90 -6.17 21.62
CA VAL A 372 -26.41 -7.50 21.31
C VAL A 372 -25.41 -7.95 22.38
N SER A 373 -25.63 -9.14 22.92
CA SER A 373 -24.82 -9.79 23.96
C SER A 373 -23.87 -10.84 23.35
N SER A 374 -23.03 -10.41 22.41
CA SER A 374 -21.96 -11.23 21.82
C SER A 374 -20.59 -10.79 22.36
N PRO A 375 -19.58 -11.69 22.36
CA PRO A 375 -18.21 -11.33 22.69
C PRO A 375 -17.66 -10.17 21.85
N GLU A 376 -18.01 -10.14 20.56
CA GLU A 376 -17.61 -9.10 19.61
C GLU A 376 -18.22 -7.73 19.98
N ALA A 377 -19.50 -7.71 20.37
CA ALA A 377 -20.17 -6.49 20.81
C ALA A 377 -19.60 -5.96 22.13
N ASP A 378 -19.26 -6.84 23.08
CA ASP A 378 -18.60 -6.47 24.34
C ASP A 378 -17.19 -5.89 24.12
N ALA A 379 -16.41 -6.52 23.24
CA ALA A 379 -15.10 -6.01 22.85
C ALA A 379 -15.21 -4.65 22.15
N SER A 380 -16.21 -4.48 21.28
CA SER A 380 -16.44 -3.23 20.54
C SER A 380 -16.89 -2.10 21.46
N ARG A 381 -17.81 -2.35 22.40
CA ARG A 381 -18.18 -1.40 23.46
C ARG A 381 -16.95 -0.96 24.25
N SER A 382 -16.08 -1.90 24.61
CA SER A 382 -14.83 -1.62 25.32
C SER A 382 -13.86 -0.79 24.48
N ALA A 383 -13.76 -1.06 23.17
CA ALA A 383 -12.88 -0.34 22.26
C ALA A 383 -13.34 1.10 22.03
N PHE A 384 -14.65 1.34 21.89
CA PHE A 384 -15.23 2.68 21.82
C PHE A 384 -15.19 3.41 23.16
N GLY A 385 -15.41 2.70 24.26
CA GLY A 385 -15.42 3.22 25.63
C GLY A 385 -16.74 3.89 26.04
N SER A 386 -17.43 4.57 25.12
CA SER A 386 -18.77 5.14 25.38
C SER A 386 -19.56 5.36 24.09
N GLU A 387 -20.88 5.52 24.25
CA GLU A 387 -21.81 5.91 23.18
C GLU A 387 -21.42 7.27 22.55
N ALA A 388 -20.94 8.23 23.36
CA ALA A 388 -20.47 9.53 22.87
C ALA A 388 -19.18 9.44 22.05
N GLU A 389 -18.30 8.47 22.32
CA GLU A 389 -17.11 8.20 21.51
C GLU A 389 -17.47 7.48 20.21
N TYR A 390 -18.51 6.64 20.23
CA TYR A 390 -19.08 6.06 19.02
C TYR A 390 -19.62 7.15 18.08
N ASP A 391 -20.47 8.04 18.60
CA ASP A 391 -21.09 9.12 17.83
C ASP A 391 -20.01 10.08 17.27
N HIS A 392 -18.99 10.40 18.06
CA HIS A 392 -17.84 11.22 17.63
C HIS A 392 -17.03 10.56 16.51
N PHE A 393 -16.66 9.28 16.66
CA PHE A 393 -15.89 8.56 15.65
C PHE A 393 -16.62 8.52 14.29
N TRP A 394 -17.89 8.12 14.29
CA TRP A 394 -18.65 8.03 13.03
C TRP A 394 -19.02 9.39 12.45
N ALA A 395 -19.14 10.43 13.28
CA ALA A 395 -19.24 11.81 12.80
C ALA A 395 -17.96 12.20 12.03
N LEU A 396 -16.76 11.93 12.58
CA LEU A 396 -15.48 12.18 11.89
C LEU A 396 -15.36 11.39 10.58
N VAL A 397 -15.78 10.13 10.56
CA VAL A 397 -15.86 9.32 9.33
C VAL A 397 -16.76 10.00 8.29
N SER A 398 -17.95 10.47 8.71
CA SER A 398 -18.90 11.18 7.83
C SER A 398 -18.30 12.46 7.25
N VAL A 399 -17.60 13.26 8.07
CA VAL A 399 -16.90 14.48 7.64
C VAL A 399 -15.90 14.16 6.54
N THR A 400 -15.19 13.05 6.70
CA THR A 400 -14.11 12.68 5.82
C THR A 400 -14.65 12.20 4.46
N ALA A 401 -15.73 11.41 4.48
CA ALA A 401 -16.47 11.02 3.29
C ALA A 401 -17.08 12.25 2.57
N LEU A 402 -17.83 13.11 3.26
CA LEU A 402 -18.48 14.30 2.67
C LEU A 402 -17.49 15.29 2.06
N ALA A 403 -16.35 15.53 2.72
CA ALA A 403 -15.36 16.48 2.22
C ALA A 403 -14.73 16.05 0.89
N THR A 404 -14.68 14.74 0.65
CA THR A 404 -14.02 14.14 -0.52
C THR A 404 -15.01 13.58 -1.52
N LEU A 405 -16.31 13.69 -1.25
CA LEU A 405 -17.35 13.36 -2.22
C LEU A 405 -17.05 13.99 -3.56
N ARG A 406 -17.31 13.19 -4.58
CA ARG A 406 -17.03 13.55 -5.95
C ARG A 406 -17.85 14.78 -6.32
N ASP A 407 -17.23 15.65 -7.10
CA ASP A 407 -17.93 16.78 -7.70
C ASP A 407 -18.96 16.26 -8.71
N THR A 408 -20.25 16.45 -8.41
CA THR A 408 -21.38 15.93 -9.20
C THR A 408 -21.49 16.60 -10.56
N ARG A 409 -20.78 17.72 -10.76
CA ARG A 409 -20.70 18.43 -12.04
C ARG A 409 -19.74 17.76 -13.02
N LEU A 410 -18.91 16.82 -12.55
CA LEU A 410 -17.94 16.13 -13.39
C LEU A 410 -18.60 14.95 -14.13
N PRO A 411 -18.27 14.73 -15.42
CA PRO A 411 -18.84 13.66 -16.21
C PRO A 411 -18.54 12.29 -15.58
N HIS A 412 -19.56 11.45 -15.49
CA HIS A 412 -19.46 10.12 -14.93
C HIS A 412 -18.72 9.14 -15.86
N PRO A 413 -17.76 8.32 -15.38
CA PRO A 413 -17.14 7.29 -16.20
C PRO A 413 -18.19 6.25 -16.61
N PRO A 414 -18.31 5.94 -17.91
CA PRO A 414 -19.36 5.06 -18.40
C PRO A 414 -19.26 3.63 -17.85
N GLU A 415 -18.08 3.18 -17.42
CA GLU A 415 -17.86 1.83 -16.89
C GLU A 415 -18.28 1.66 -15.42
N LEU A 416 -18.67 2.73 -14.72
CA LEU A 416 -18.80 2.72 -13.26
C LEU A 416 -20.21 2.99 -12.77
N ILE A 417 -21.19 2.13 -13.04
CA ILE A 417 -22.53 2.29 -12.45
C ILE A 417 -22.49 1.86 -10.97
N ARG A 418 -22.09 2.77 -10.09
CA ARG A 418 -21.97 2.55 -8.64
C ARG A 418 -22.59 3.72 -7.86
N PRO A 419 -23.20 3.45 -6.68
CA PRO A 419 -23.92 4.46 -5.90
C PRO A 419 -23.02 5.63 -5.50
N GLU A 420 -21.74 5.35 -5.25
CA GLU A 420 -20.75 6.34 -4.87
C GLU A 420 -20.42 7.28 -6.03
N PHE A 421 -20.39 6.79 -7.27
CA PHE A 421 -19.91 7.58 -8.41
C PHE A 421 -21.00 8.08 -9.35
N THR A 422 -22.23 7.58 -9.18
CA THR A 422 -23.36 7.80 -10.09
C THR A 422 -23.88 9.25 -10.11
N PRO A 423 -24.35 9.73 -11.27
CA PRO A 423 -25.12 10.97 -11.36
C PRO A 423 -26.56 10.81 -10.84
N ASP A 424 -27.03 9.59 -10.58
CA ASP A 424 -28.37 9.34 -10.05
C ASP A 424 -28.49 9.80 -8.59
N HIS A 425 -29.36 10.77 -8.37
CA HIS A 425 -29.61 11.36 -7.07
C HIS A 425 -30.12 10.33 -6.05
N GLN A 426 -30.94 9.36 -6.46
CA GLN A 426 -31.47 8.36 -5.53
C GLN A 426 -30.36 7.45 -5.00
N LEU A 427 -29.44 7.04 -5.87
CA LEU A 427 -28.34 6.17 -5.49
C LEU A 427 -27.30 6.91 -4.64
N LEU A 428 -27.01 8.18 -4.96
CA LEU A 428 -26.18 9.04 -4.11
C LEU A 428 -26.83 9.25 -2.73
N GLY A 429 -28.15 9.43 -2.70
CA GLY A 429 -28.94 9.52 -1.49
C GLY A 429 -28.80 8.28 -0.62
N ALA A 430 -29.03 7.09 -1.20
CA ALA A 430 -28.86 5.81 -0.52
C ALA A 430 -27.44 5.65 0.04
N TYR A 431 -26.41 6.01 -0.74
CA TYR A 431 -25.03 6.03 -0.26
C TYR A 431 -24.85 6.97 0.94
N LEU A 432 -25.29 8.23 0.83
CA LEU A 432 -25.16 9.21 1.90
C LEU A 432 -25.84 8.75 3.19
N ARG A 433 -26.97 8.03 3.10
CA ARG A 433 -27.63 7.44 4.28
C ARG A 433 -26.78 6.42 5.01
N THR A 434 -25.85 5.75 4.35
CA THR A 434 -24.98 4.79 5.03
C THR A 434 -24.06 5.44 6.06
N PHE A 435 -23.67 6.71 5.85
CA PHE A 435 -22.77 7.44 6.74
C PHE A 435 -23.46 8.55 7.55
N ALA A 436 -24.46 9.21 6.97
CA ALA A 436 -24.88 10.53 7.40
C ALA A 436 -26.20 10.56 8.19
N THR A 437 -26.88 9.42 8.39
CA THR A 437 -28.23 9.37 9.02
C THR A 437 -28.27 8.70 10.39
N HIS A 438 -27.11 8.43 11.01
CA HIS A 438 -27.11 8.10 12.44
C HIS A 438 -27.46 9.35 13.26
N ARG A 439 -28.73 9.42 13.68
CA ARG A 439 -29.30 10.55 14.42
C ARG A 439 -29.20 10.29 15.92
N TYR A 440 -28.26 10.96 16.58
CA TYR A 440 -28.14 11.01 18.04
C TYR A 440 -28.63 12.35 18.63
N PHE A 441 -29.19 13.21 17.78
CA PHE A 441 -29.87 14.45 18.15
C PHE A 441 -31.02 14.72 17.16
N THR A 442 -31.97 15.54 17.57
CA THR A 442 -33.15 15.88 16.76
C THR A 442 -33.41 17.38 16.65
N THR A 443 -32.77 18.19 17.50
CA THR A 443 -33.01 19.65 17.55
C THR A 443 -31.80 20.44 17.07
N ALA A 444 -32.04 21.67 16.60
CA ALA A 444 -31.01 22.62 16.19
C ALA A 444 -30.04 22.97 17.32
N ALA A 445 -30.54 23.04 18.56
CA ALA A 445 -29.73 23.33 19.74
C ALA A 445 -28.72 22.21 20.01
N GLN A 446 -29.17 20.95 20.00
CA GLN A 446 -28.31 19.77 20.15
C GLN A 446 -27.34 19.63 18.97
N ALA A 447 -27.78 19.92 17.75
CA ALA A 447 -26.91 19.91 16.57
C ALA A 447 -25.78 20.94 16.68
N ARG A 448 -26.06 22.13 17.22
CA ARG A 448 -25.04 23.15 17.48
C ARG A 448 -24.04 22.66 18.53
N GLU A 449 -24.51 22.03 19.60
CA GLU A 449 -23.63 21.44 20.63
C GLU A 449 -22.76 20.31 20.05
N ALA A 450 -23.34 19.43 19.23
CA ALA A 450 -22.62 18.38 18.53
C ALA A 450 -21.56 18.95 17.57
N LEU A 451 -21.88 20.01 16.81
CA LEU A 451 -20.91 20.70 15.95
C LEU A 451 -19.77 21.31 16.78
N LEU A 452 -20.08 21.99 17.88
CA LEU A 452 -19.07 22.58 18.77
C LEU A 452 -18.16 21.51 19.37
N SER A 453 -18.73 20.38 19.82
CA SER A 453 -17.97 19.23 20.28
C SER A 453 -17.05 18.70 19.18
N LEU A 454 -17.57 18.51 17.96
CA LEU A 454 -16.79 18.00 16.83
C LEU A 454 -15.62 18.91 16.42
N VAL A 455 -15.80 20.23 16.55
CA VAL A 455 -14.78 21.25 16.20
C VAL A 455 -13.76 21.45 17.32
N CYS A 456 -14.20 21.51 18.58
CA CYS A 456 -13.38 21.96 19.71
C CYS A 456 -12.83 20.82 20.56
N ARG A 457 -13.34 19.59 20.41
CA ARG A 457 -12.91 18.46 21.24
C ARG A 457 -11.47 18.06 20.92
N THR A 458 -10.64 18.07 21.95
CA THR A 458 -9.38 17.32 21.98
C THR A 458 -9.68 15.87 22.32
N ASP A 459 -9.24 14.95 21.45
CA ASP A 459 -9.41 13.52 21.69
C ASP A 459 -8.62 13.09 22.93
N LEU A 460 -9.28 12.37 23.85
CA LEU A 460 -8.64 11.87 25.07
C LEU A 460 -7.61 10.77 24.73
N PRO A 461 -6.50 10.66 25.49
CA PRO A 461 -5.58 9.54 25.37
C PRO A 461 -6.34 8.21 25.54
N GLY A 462 -6.31 7.37 24.51
CA GLY A 462 -6.99 6.07 24.50
C GLY A 462 -8.36 6.04 23.81
N ALA A 463 -8.95 7.18 23.47
CA ALA A 463 -10.13 7.24 22.61
C ALA A 463 -9.83 6.65 21.22
N PRO A 464 -10.81 6.06 20.52
CA PRO A 464 -10.59 5.48 19.19
C PRO A 464 -9.93 6.46 18.21
N ALA A 465 -10.42 7.70 18.14
CA ALA A 465 -9.86 8.73 17.26
C ALA A 465 -8.39 9.05 17.59
N ALA A 466 -8.02 9.12 18.87
CA ALA A 466 -6.64 9.35 19.31
C ALA A 466 -5.74 8.15 18.99
N LYS A 467 -6.20 6.92 19.23
CA LYS A 467 -5.49 5.67 18.90
C LYS A 467 -5.25 5.54 17.40
N ILE A 468 -6.24 5.89 16.58
CA ILE A 468 -6.14 5.89 15.12
C ILE A 468 -5.14 6.93 14.65
N ARG A 469 -5.22 8.16 15.16
CA ARG A 469 -4.25 9.22 14.83
C ARG A 469 -2.84 8.84 15.25
N GLY A 470 -2.66 8.24 16.43
CA GLY A 470 -1.38 7.72 16.91
C GLY A 470 -0.83 6.65 15.97
N SER A 471 -1.64 5.63 15.67
CA SER A 471 -1.26 4.56 14.75
C SER A 471 -0.84 5.09 13.38
N ARG A 472 -1.53 6.12 12.84
CA ARG A 472 -1.16 6.79 11.57
C ARG A 472 0.15 7.56 11.64
N ARG A 473 0.46 8.19 12.77
CA ARG A 473 1.74 8.92 12.97
C ARG A 473 2.93 7.98 13.07
N ASP A 474 2.70 6.80 13.65
CA ASP A 474 3.73 5.79 13.85
C ASP A 474 3.93 4.87 12.62
N GLN A 475 3.20 5.11 11.52
CA GLN A 475 3.33 4.33 10.29
C GLN A 475 4.72 4.49 9.66
N THR A 476 5.36 3.35 9.41
CA THR A 476 6.68 3.22 8.79
C THR A 476 6.64 3.28 7.25
N TYR A 477 5.46 3.30 6.65
CA TYR A 477 5.28 3.36 5.20
C TYR A 477 4.75 4.73 4.76
N ARG A 478 5.38 5.31 3.74
CA ARG A 478 4.99 6.61 3.18
C ARG A 478 3.88 6.40 2.16
N VAL A 479 2.68 6.87 2.47
CA VAL A 479 1.63 7.00 1.45
C VAL A 479 1.83 8.36 0.76
N PRO A 480 1.91 8.44 -0.57
CA PRO A 480 2.11 9.71 -1.29
C PRO A 480 0.85 10.60 -1.31
N VAL A 481 -0.06 10.40 -0.36
CA VAL A 481 -1.37 11.04 -0.27
C VAL A 481 -1.38 11.95 0.95
N PRO A 482 -1.89 13.18 0.82
CA PRO A 482 -1.98 14.08 1.96
C PRO A 482 -2.90 13.49 3.03
N LEU A 483 -2.40 13.42 4.26
CA LEU A 483 -3.24 13.23 5.44
C LEU A 483 -3.88 14.58 5.75
N VAL A 484 -5.21 14.67 5.58
CA VAL A 484 -5.96 15.88 5.95
C VAL A 484 -6.90 15.52 7.08
N GLU A 485 -6.54 15.96 8.28
CA GLU A 485 -7.29 15.68 9.49
C GLU A 485 -8.70 16.30 9.41
N PRO A 486 -9.73 15.66 10.00
CA PRO A 486 -11.10 16.16 9.92
C PRO A 486 -11.28 17.60 10.41
N HIS A 487 -10.53 18.04 11.44
CA HIS A 487 -10.59 19.42 11.96
C HIS A 487 -10.17 20.48 10.95
N GLN A 488 -9.47 20.10 9.88
CA GLN A 488 -9.13 20.97 8.76
C GLN A 488 -10.27 21.08 7.73
N ARG A 489 -11.43 20.45 8.00
CA ARG A 489 -12.58 20.34 7.09
C ARG A 489 -13.88 20.90 7.71
N PRO A 490 -13.90 22.16 8.22
CA PRO A 490 -15.05 22.71 8.95
C PRO A 490 -16.35 22.75 8.14
N THR A 491 -16.26 22.95 6.82
CA THR A 491 -17.45 22.93 5.93
C THR A 491 -18.09 21.55 5.88
N ALA A 492 -17.28 20.48 5.90
CA ALA A 492 -17.78 19.12 5.90
C ALA A 492 -18.29 18.69 7.29
N MET A 493 -17.75 19.26 8.38
CA MET A 493 -18.32 19.13 9.73
C MET A 493 -19.74 19.70 9.79
N ILE A 494 -19.95 20.91 9.24
CA ILE A 494 -21.29 21.51 9.16
C ILE A 494 -22.24 20.62 8.36
N LEU A 495 -21.82 20.16 7.17
CA LEU A 495 -22.66 19.28 6.34
C LEU A 495 -22.95 17.94 7.03
N ALA A 496 -21.98 17.34 7.72
CA ALA A 496 -22.21 16.10 8.47
C ALA A 496 -23.31 16.28 9.53
N ILE A 497 -23.26 17.37 10.30
CA ILE A 497 -24.30 17.68 11.29
C ILE A 497 -25.64 17.99 10.60
N ALA A 498 -25.63 18.75 9.51
CA ALA A 498 -26.82 19.07 8.73
C ALA A 498 -27.51 17.82 8.17
N CYS A 499 -26.76 16.84 7.65
CA CYS A 499 -27.33 15.56 7.17
C CYS A 499 -28.15 14.83 8.25
N ARG A 500 -27.77 14.95 9.52
CA ARG A 500 -28.50 14.31 10.63
C ARG A 500 -29.81 15.02 10.96
N LEU A 501 -29.92 16.32 10.68
CA LEU A 501 -31.18 17.06 10.78
C LEU A 501 -32.02 17.00 9.50
N ALA A 502 -31.45 16.58 8.37
CA ALA A 502 -32.13 16.59 7.09
C ALA A 502 -33.31 15.59 7.06
N PRO A 503 -34.46 15.96 6.49
CA PRO A 503 -35.59 15.06 6.22
C PRO A 503 -35.18 13.71 5.61
N LEU A 504 -35.73 12.59 6.10
CA LEU A 504 -35.43 11.25 5.54
C LEU A 504 -36.63 10.63 4.82
N ALA A 505 -37.84 11.01 5.21
CA ALA A 505 -39.08 10.62 4.56
C ALA A 505 -39.73 11.80 3.82
N PRO A 506 -40.50 11.56 2.74
CA PRO A 506 -41.35 12.58 2.14
C PRO A 506 -42.31 13.18 3.18
N GLY A 507 -42.35 14.52 3.27
CA GLY A 507 -43.18 15.24 4.23
C GLY A 507 -42.54 15.52 5.59
N ASP A 508 -41.36 14.97 5.88
CA ASP A 508 -40.58 15.34 7.06
C ASP A 508 -40.22 16.84 7.02
N SER A 509 -40.37 17.51 8.17
CA SER A 509 -40.05 18.93 8.29
C SER A 509 -38.54 19.18 8.29
N ALA A 510 -38.10 20.16 7.49
CA ALA A 510 -36.74 20.69 7.52
C ALA A 510 -36.57 21.88 8.49
N ALA A 511 -37.53 22.13 9.39
CA ALA A 511 -37.50 23.29 10.28
C ALA A 511 -36.26 23.34 11.18
N GLU A 512 -35.93 22.24 11.86
CA GLU A 512 -34.75 22.16 12.72
C GLU A 512 -33.44 22.35 11.94
N LEU A 513 -33.36 21.78 10.73
CA LEU A 513 -32.22 22.00 9.82
C LEU A 513 -32.07 23.49 9.47
N ARG A 514 -33.15 24.16 9.06
CA ARG A 514 -33.11 25.59 8.72
C ARG A 514 -32.75 26.45 9.94
N THR A 515 -33.32 26.15 11.12
CA THR A 515 -32.98 26.84 12.36
C THR A 515 -31.50 26.71 12.70
N PHE A 516 -30.93 25.50 12.57
CA PHE A 516 -29.50 25.26 12.76
C PHE A 516 -28.64 26.05 11.77
N LEU A 517 -28.97 26.01 10.48
CA LEU A 517 -28.20 26.71 9.43
C LEU A 517 -28.25 28.23 9.59
N ASN A 518 -29.41 28.79 9.93
CA ASN A 518 -29.57 30.23 10.18
C ASN A 518 -28.79 30.73 11.40
N ALA A 519 -28.45 29.85 12.34
CA ALA A 519 -27.64 30.20 13.50
C ALA A 519 -26.12 30.18 13.23
N LEU A 520 -25.68 29.73 12.06
CA LEU A 520 -24.26 29.66 11.71
C LEU A 520 -23.70 31.02 11.27
N PRO A 521 -22.42 31.33 11.54
CA PRO A 521 -21.78 32.52 10.99
C PRO A 521 -21.81 32.52 9.46
N ALA A 522 -22.13 33.67 8.85
CA ALA A 522 -22.28 33.79 7.40
C ALA A 522 -21.09 33.21 6.59
N PRO A 523 -19.81 33.43 6.96
CA PRO A 523 -18.69 32.83 6.21
C PRO A 523 -18.69 31.30 6.24
N ALA A 524 -19.03 30.71 7.38
CA ALA A 524 -19.08 29.26 7.56
C ALA A 524 -20.23 28.65 6.75
N LEU A 525 -21.41 29.29 6.79
CA LEU A 525 -22.58 28.90 6.02
C LEU A 525 -22.31 29.00 4.50
N THR A 526 -21.74 30.10 4.02
CA THR A 526 -21.39 30.27 2.59
C THR A 526 -20.38 29.20 2.14
N ALA A 527 -19.38 28.89 2.97
CA ALA A 527 -18.39 27.88 2.63
C ALA A 527 -19.01 26.46 2.62
N ALA A 528 -19.91 26.15 3.54
CA ALA A 528 -20.68 24.90 3.54
C ALA A 528 -21.61 24.78 2.33
N ALA A 529 -22.28 25.88 1.95
CA ALA A 529 -23.13 25.93 0.75
C ALA A 529 -22.33 25.72 -0.55
N ARG A 530 -21.11 26.28 -0.65
CA ARG A 530 -20.21 26.01 -1.79
C ARG A 530 -19.81 24.54 -1.88
N LEU A 531 -19.59 23.89 -0.73
CA LEU A 531 -19.31 22.46 -0.70
C LEU A 531 -20.56 21.65 -1.11
N ALA A 532 -21.74 22.00 -0.59
CA ALA A 532 -23.02 21.38 -0.98
C ALA A 532 -23.27 21.52 -2.49
N ALA A 533 -23.14 22.72 -3.06
CA ALA A 533 -23.28 22.98 -4.50
C ALA A 533 -22.31 22.15 -5.37
N ARG A 534 -21.17 21.72 -4.81
CA ARG A 534 -20.21 20.86 -5.51
C ARG A 534 -20.62 19.39 -5.48
N ILE A 535 -21.16 18.90 -4.37
CA ILE A 535 -21.28 17.45 -4.09
C ILE A 535 -22.73 16.96 -4.03
N LEU A 536 -23.71 17.87 -3.92
CA LEU A 536 -25.13 17.54 -3.80
C LEU A 536 -25.89 18.06 -5.03
N PRO A 537 -26.82 17.27 -5.57
CA PRO A 537 -27.63 17.69 -6.69
C PRO A 537 -28.61 18.80 -6.30
N GLY A 538 -28.97 19.68 -7.24
CA GLY A 538 -29.89 20.80 -7.01
C GLY A 538 -29.30 21.98 -6.23
N ALA A 539 -28.36 21.75 -5.32
CA ALA A 539 -27.74 22.78 -4.47
C ALA A 539 -27.07 23.91 -5.26
N ALA A 540 -26.52 23.64 -6.46
CA ALA A 540 -25.86 24.64 -7.29
C ALA A 540 -26.82 25.62 -7.98
N ALA A 541 -28.12 25.31 -8.06
CA ALA A 541 -29.12 26.19 -8.65
C ALA A 541 -29.57 27.30 -7.70
N GLU A 542 -29.26 27.15 -6.40
CA GLU A 542 -29.72 28.05 -5.36
C GLU A 542 -28.71 29.16 -5.07
N THR A 543 -29.24 30.36 -4.84
CA THR A 543 -28.43 31.54 -4.50
C THR A 543 -28.36 31.79 -3.00
N ASP A 544 -29.40 31.40 -2.25
CA ASP A 544 -29.41 31.45 -0.80
C ASP A 544 -28.63 30.26 -0.20
N PRO A 545 -27.62 30.48 0.67
CA PRO A 545 -26.85 29.40 1.27
C PRO A 545 -27.65 28.39 2.10
N VAL A 546 -28.73 28.81 2.77
CA VAL A 546 -29.56 27.91 3.59
C VAL A 546 -30.38 26.99 2.69
N GLU A 547 -31.02 27.55 1.66
CA GLU A 547 -31.78 26.76 0.69
C GLU A 547 -30.88 25.87 -0.16
N ALA A 548 -29.68 26.31 -0.55
CA ALA A 548 -28.71 25.47 -1.26
C ALA A 548 -28.39 24.18 -0.50
N ILE A 549 -28.14 24.29 0.80
CA ILE A 549 -27.87 23.11 1.65
C ILE A 549 -29.16 22.30 1.85
N THR A 550 -30.28 22.96 2.14
CA THR A 550 -31.54 22.27 2.44
C THR A 550 -32.05 21.48 1.24
N ILE A 551 -32.07 22.09 0.06
CA ILE A 551 -32.47 21.46 -1.21
C ILE A 551 -31.49 20.36 -1.58
N GLY A 552 -30.18 20.60 -1.46
CA GLY A 552 -29.17 19.57 -1.71
C GLY A 552 -29.36 18.32 -0.84
N LEU A 553 -29.74 18.51 0.43
CA LEU A 553 -29.95 17.42 1.36
C LEU A 553 -31.28 16.67 1.17
N ASN A 554 -32.20 17.15 0.30
CA ASN A 554 -33.37 16.36 -0.10
C ASN A 554 -32.99 15.07 -0.82
N VAL A 555 -31.75 14.94 -1.30
CA VAL A 555 -31.19 13.68 -1.79
C VAL A 555 -31.29 12.56 -0.73
N LEU A 556 -31.36 12.90 0.56
CA LEU A 556 -31.55 11.97 1.67
C LEU A 556 -33.02 11.54 1.87
N GLN A 557 -33.97 12.05 1.10
CA GLN A 557 -35.36 11.57 1.09
C GLN A 557 -35.52 10.38 0.15
N LEU A 558 -36.18 9.31 0.63
CA LEU A 558 -36.44 8.15 -0.22
C LEU A 558 -37.61 8.51 -1.14
N VAL A 559 -37.34 8.60 -2.44
CA VAL A 559 -38.40 8.57 -3.45
C VAL A 559 -38.65 7.09 -3.74
N GLY A 560 -39.73 6.54 -3.19
CA GLY A 560 -39.98 5.09 -3.17
C GLY A 560 -39.98 4.44 -4.56
N ALA A 561 -39.43 3.23 -4.64
CA ALA A 561 -39.64 2.29 -5.74
C ALA A 561 -39.58 0.81 -5.28
N HIS A 562 -40.12 0.51 -4.09
CA HIS A 562 -40.46 -0.86 -3.66
C HIS A 562 -41.97 -1.04 -3.40
N THR A 563 -42.81 -0.34 -4.17
CA THR A 563 -43.84 -1.04 -4.95
C THR A 563 -43.24 -1.41 -6.30
N ARG A 564 -42.57 -2.57 -6.35
CA ARG A 564 -42.61 -3.39 -7.56
C ARG A 564 -44.00 -4.01 -7.62
N GLU A 565 -44.99 -3.21 -8.01
CA GLU A 565 -46.20 -3.71 -8.63
C GLU A 565 -46.18 -3.25 -10.08
N GLY A 566 -45.90 -4.22 -10.96
CA GLY A 566 -46.18 -4.23 -12.40
C GLY A 566 -45.91 -2.96 -13.23
N THR A 567 -44.78 -2.95 -13.94
CA THR A 567 -44.74 -2.63 -15.38
C THR A 567 -43.65 -3.44 -16.06
#